data_AF-A0A949WVE1-F1
#
_entry.id   AF-A0A949WVE1-F1
#
_cell.length_a   1.000
_cell.length_b   1.000
_cell.length_c   1.000
_cell.angle_alpha   90.00
_cell.angle_beta   90.00
_cell.angle_gamma   90.00
#
_symmetry.space_group_name_H-M   'P 1'
#
loop_
_entity.id
_entity.type
_entity.pdbx_description
1 polymer ?
#
loop_
_entity_poly.entity_id
_entity_poly.type
_entity_poly.pdbx_seq_one_letter_code
_entity_poly.pdbx_strand_id
1 'polypeptide(L)'
;MLKLKYYQLLKLSFIVNLIFISSLPAKAEIINSSTKRQQNNPSQINHKKPKSRRNIKNNINRRHRQTSRNSKPRQNFLYFRQPQRQGTPQGTKPAGSRNSCYVAEKTPLSVLVPLTKKTDGRELRWGLTTKANPTFWFYVPYKLSSISNAKFSLRSRQNKTIYEKNIQLTNTPGIIGISLEADLTPLKVGEWYQYYLFMDIDCSYNRKSRKEFARAWVKREAIASGFEQQLKRLSLRQRGLFYAKNGIWYDAMVAFAGIKHGTGKNIEWNQMLELIGLEEISQEPFINCCESSLVKKKTRS
;
A
#
# COMPACT_ATOMS: atom_id res chain seq x y z
N MET A 1 -43.07 -13.36 -5.65
CA MET A 1 -41.99 -13.27 -6.65
C MET A 1 -41.80 -11.82 -7.13
N LEU A 2 -40.98 -10.97 -6.48
CA LEU A 2 -40.90 -9.54 -6.88
C LEU A 2 -39.51 -8.86 -6.84
N LYS A 3 -38.41 -9.59 -6.60
CA LYS A 3 -37.05 -9.01 -6.47
C LYS A 3 -36.03 -9.40 -7.57
N LEU A 4 -36.46 -10.04 -8.66
CA LEU A 4 -35.56 -10.45 -9.76
C LEU A 4 -35.56 -9.52 -10.99
N LYS A 5 -36.61 -8.75 -11.25
CA LYS A 5 -36.71 -7.93 -12.50
C LYS A 5 -35.87 -6.65 -12.51
N TYR A 6 -35.34 -6.19 -11.38
CA TYR A 6 -34.65 -4.89 -11.30
C TYR A 6 -33.20 -4.89 -11.85
N TYR A 7 -32.60 -6.08 -12.06
CA TYR A 7 -31.17 -6.19 -12.40
C TYR A 7 -30.84 -6.28 -13.90
N GLN A 8 -31.82 -6.33 -14.80
CA GLN A 8 -31.58 -6.41 -16.26
C GLN A 8 -31.62 -5.05 -16.99
N LEU A 9 -32.21 -4.00 -16.41
CA LEU A 9 -32.44 -2.73 -17.11
C LEU A 9 -31.22 -1.77 -17.16
N LEU A 10 -30.14 -2.04 -16.42
CA LEU A 10 -29.00 -1.11 -16.31
C LEU A 10 -27.86 -1.32 -17.34
N LYS A 11 -28.14 -1.96 -18.48
CA LYS A 11 -27.10 -2.45 -19.41
C LYS A 11 -27.14 -1.89 -20.85
N LEU A 12 -27.99 -0.91 -21.15
CA LEU A 12 -28.31 -0.49 -22.53
C LEU A 12 -28.15 1.02 -22.84
N SER A 13 -27.41 1.78 -22.04
CA SER A 13 -27.26 3.25 -22.22
C SER A 13 -25.80 3.72 -22.36
N PHE A 14 -25.00 3.05 -23.20
CA PHE A 14 -23.59 3.43 -23.45
C PHE A 14 -23.12 3.14 -24.90
N ILE A 15 -23.91 3.59 -25.88
CA ILE A 15 -23.51 3.69 -27.30
C ILE A 15 -23.99 5.07 -27.82
N VAL A 16 -23.30 5.62 -28.82
CA VAL A 16 -23.55 6.92 -29.48
C VAL A 16 -23.26 8.17 -28.64
N ASN A 17 -22.01 8.64 -28.71
CA ASN A 17 -21.72 9.94 -29.34
C ASN A 17 -20.21 10.14 -29.53
N LEU A 18 -19.76 10.36 -30.77
CA LEU A 18 -18.37 10.65 -31.11
C LEU A 18 -18.31 11.33 -32.50
N ILE A 19 -17.49 12.37 -32.60
CA ILE A 19 -17.02 13.06 -33.84
C ILE A 19 -18.05 13.96 -34.57
N PHE A 20 -17.76 15.27 -34.58
CA PHE A 20 -17.53 16.15 -35.75
C PHE A 20 -17.26 17.58 -35.20
N ILE A 21 -16.02 17.98 -34.96
CA ILE A 21 -15.01 18.52 -35.90
C ILE A 21 -15.42 19.85 -36.55
N SER A 22 -14.78 20.95 -36.13
CA SER A 22 -14.37 22.04 -37.04
C SER A 22 -13.20 22.86 -36.46
N SER A 23 -12.27 23.21 -37.35
CA SER A 23 -11.16 24.17 -37.22
C SER A 23 -11.69 25.64 -37.24
N LEU A 24 -10.94 26.74 -37.07
CA LEU A 24 -9.49 27.09 -37.11
C LEU A 24 -9.26 28.32 -36.14
N PRO A 25 -8.27 29.27 -36.23
CA PRO A 25 -7.72 29.97 -35.06
C PRO A 25 -7.90 31.51 -35.05
N ALA A 26 -7.13 32.20 -34.18
CA ALA A 26 -6.99 33.66 -33.93
C ALA A 26 -7.59 34.09 -32.57
N LYS A 27 -7.07 35.09 -31.86
CA LYS A 27 -5.83 35.88 -31.99
C LYS A 27 -5.40 36.32 -30.58
N ALA A 28 -4.11 36.54 -30.34
CA ALA A 28 -3.65 37.26 -29.15
C ALA A 28 -3.55 38.75 -29.48
N GLU A 29 -4.12 39.61 -28.65
CA GLU A 29 -4.06 41.07 -28.81
C GLU A 29 -3.71 41.75 -27.48
N ILE A 30 -3.08 42.93 -27.57
CA ILE A 30 -2.29 43.51 -26.49
C ILE A 30 -3.01 44.73 -25.92
N ILE A 31 -3.38 44.68 -24.63
CA ILE A 31 -3.83 45.86 -23.90
C ILE A 31 -2.67 46.41 -23.06
N ASN A 32 -1.94 47.36 -23.65
CA ASN A 32 -1.15 48.32 -22.89
C ASN A 32 -2.09 49.43 -22.38
N SER A 33 -2.09 49.68 -21.08
CA SER A 33 -2.37 51.01 -20.54
C SER A 33 -1.34 51.34 -19.47
N SER A 34 -0.94 52.60 -19.37
CA SER A 34 0.21 53.00 -18.57
C SER A 34 -0.06 54.30 -17.83
N THR A 35 0.40 54.40 -16.59
CA THR A 35 0.56 55.67 -15.90
C THR A 35 1.74 55.58 -14.91
N LYS A 36 2.42 56.71 -14.70
CA LYS A 36 3.73 56.79 -14.02
C LYS A 36 3.60 57.26 -12.56
N ARG A 37 4.56 56.85 -11.73
CA ARG A 37 5.41 57.71 -10.84
C ARG A 37 6.47 56.78 -10.22
N GLN A 38 7.74 56.77 -10.63
CA GLN A 38 8.86 57.76 -10.54
C GLN A 38 9.55 57.86 -9.16
N GLN A 39 10.87 58.11 -9.23
CA GLN A 39 11.86 58.28 -8.15
C GLN A 39 12.38 56.99 -7.49
N ASN A 40 13.69 56.76 -7.29
CA ASN A 40 14.88 57.40 -7.89
C ASN A 40 16.12 56.45 -7.89
N ASN A 41 17.16 56.80 -8.66
CA ASN A 41 18.44 56.07 -8.90
C ASN A 41 19.59 56.67 -8.03
N PRO A 42 20.92 56.38 -8.18
CA PRO A 42 21.69 55.35 -8.94
C PRO A 42 22.59 54.47 -7.99
N SER A 43 23.49 53.54 -8.38
CA SER A 43 24.55 53.47 -9.42
C SER A 43 24.89 52.00 -9.76
N GLN A 44 25.06 51.57 -11.02
CA GLN A 44 26.26 51.69 -11.91
C GLN A 44 27.55 51.04 -11.33
N ILE A 45 28.37 50.30 -12.10
CA ILE A 45 28.67 50.45 -13.54
C ILE A 45 29.04 49.08 -14.22
N ASN A 46 28.62 48.91 -15.50
CA ASN A 46 29.32 48.37 -16.70
C ASN A 46 30.41 47.26 -16.59
N HIS A 47 30.66 46.37 -17.58
CA HIS A 47 30.50 46.35 -19.06
C HIS A 47 30.77 44.88 -19.57
N LYS A 48 30.79 44.40 -20.85
CA LYS A 48 30.43 44.81 -22.24
C LYS A 48 30.25 43.52 -23.10
N LYS A 49 30.05 43.60 -24.44
CA LYS A 49 30.19 42.50 -25.45
C LYS A 49 30.65 43.08 -26.81
N PRO A 50 31.32 42.29 -27.68
CA PRO A 50 30.82 41.99 -29.04
C PRO A 50 30.94 40.48 -29.39
N LYS A 51 30.04 39.81 -30.13
CA LYS A 51 29.53 39.95 -31.52
C LYS A 51 30.54 39.59 -32.63
N SER A 52 30.32 38.45 -33.30
CA SER A 52 30.60 38.23 -34.73
C SER A 52 29.76 37.08 -35.30
N ARG A 53 29.66 36.95 -36.63
CA ARG A 53 28.94 35.89 -37.40
C ARG A 53 29.90 35.23 -38.39
N ARG A 54 29.72 33.93 -38.67
CA ARG A 54 29.81 33.35 -40.04
C ARG A 54 29.27 31.91 -40.06
N ASN A 55 28.60 31.54 -41.15
CA ASN A 55 28.20 30.16 -41.44
C ASN A 55 29.27 29.50 -42.31
N ILE A 56 29.65 28.26 -42.00
CA ILE A 56 30.26 27.33 -42.96
C ILE A 56 29.54 26.00 -42.84
N LYS A 57 29.02 25.48 -43.96
CA LYS A 57 28.50 24.11 -44.05
C LYS A 57 29.69 23.16 -44.14
N ASN A 58 29.61 21.99 -43.51
CA ASN A 58 30.24 20.80 -44.06
C ASN A 58 29.53 19.53 -43.59
N ASN A 59 29.52 18.50 -44.44
CA ASN A 59 28.73 17.30 -44.28
C ASN A 59 29.63 16.07 -44.49
N ILE A 60 29.82 15.26 -43.44
CA ILE A 60 30.57 14.00 -43.53
C ILE A 60 29.79 12.90 -42.82
N ASN A 61 29.26 11.95 -43.61
CA ASN A 61 28.73 10.70 -43.10
C ASN A 61 29.86 9.81 -42.57
N ARG A 62 29.80 9.38 -41.31
CA ARG A 62 30.48 8.16 -40.83
C ARG A 62 29.53 7.28 -40.03
N ARG A 63 29.08 6.19 -40.66
CA ARG A 63 28.29 5.14 -40.02
C ARG A 63 29.18 4.34 -39.06
N HIS A 64 29.13 4.64 -37.76
CA HIS A 64 29.61 3.68 -36.76
C HIS A 64 28.45 2.91 -36.11
N ARG A 65 28.34 1.66 -36.58
CA ARG A 65 27.46 0.58 -36.14
C ARG A 65 27.52 0.38 -34.63
N GLN A 66 26.66 1.07 -33.87
CA GLN A 66 26.41 0.71 -32.47
C GLN A 66 25.34 -0.36 -32.40
N THR A 67 25.68 -1.45 -31.71
CA THR A 67 24.92 -2.69 -31.68
C THR A 67 23.58 -2.52 -30.96
N SER A 68 22.53 -3.09 -31.52
CA SER A 68 21.27 -3.33 -30.82
C SER A 68 21.51 -4.33 -29.69
N ARG A 69 21.89 -3.82 -28.51
CA ARG A 69 21.91 -4.61 -27.29
C ARG A 69 20.48 -5.06 -27.00
N ASN A 70 20.17 -6.30 -27.34
CA ASN A 70 18.99 -7.03 -26.89
C ASN A 70 19.09 -7.23 -25.37
N SER A 71 18.86 -6.14 -24.62
CA SER A 71 18.59 -6.20 -23.20
C SER A 71 17.34 -7.04 -23.01
N LYS A 72 17.50 -8.24 -22.45
CA LYS A 72 16.38 -9.07 -22.00
C LYS A 72 15.48 -8.16 -21.14
N PRO A 73 14.14 -8.19 -21.33
CA PRO A 73 13.25 -7.31 -20.57
C PRO A 73 13.54 -7.45 -19.07
N ARG A 74 13.64 -6.32 -18.37
CA ARG A 74 13.90 -6.28 -16.93
C ARG A 74 12.93 -7.22 -16.22
N GLN A 75 13.41 -7.96 -15.22
CA GLN A 75 12.65 -8.98 -14.49
C GLN A 75 11.24 -8.46 -14.16
N ASN A 76 10.21 -9.24 -14.51
CA ASN A 76 8.80 -8.86 -14.41
C ASN A 76 8.49 -8.18 -13.07
N PHE A 77 8.34 -6.85 -13.11
CA PHE A 77 7.98 -6.05 -11.94
C PHE A 77 6.62 -6.51 -11.40
N LEU A 78 6.49 -6.62 -10.09
CA LEU A 78 5.27 -7.10 -9.44
C LEU A 78 4.17 -6.05 -9.61
N TYR A 79 3.14 -6.39 -10.39
CA TYR A 79 1.98 -5.52 -10.58
C TYR A 79 0.88 -5.88 -9.58
N PHE A 80 0.56 -4.94 -8.68
CA PHE A 80 -0.64 -4.98 -7.84
C PHE A 80 -1.75 -4.12 -8.44
N ARG A 81 -2.93 -4.72 -8.66
CA ARG A 81 -4.12 -4.00 -9.13
C ARG A 81 -4.87 -3.38 -7.95
N GLN A 82 -4.51 -2.15 -7.55
CA GLN A 82 -5.23 -1.43 -6.50
C GLN A 82 -6.73 -1.34 -6.84
N PRO A 83 -7.64 -1.90 -6.01
CA PRO A 83 -9.07 -1.85 -6.30
C PRO A 83 -9.64 -0.45 -6.06
N GLN A 84 -10.73 -0.12 -6.77
CA GLN A 84 -11.41 1.16 -6.64
C GLN A 84 -12.05 1.34 -5.27
N ARG A 85 -12.10 2.58 -4.75
CA ARG A 85 -12.64 2.89 -3.41
C ARG A 85 -14.18 2.78 -3.27
N GLN A 86 -14.83 2.03 -4.16
CA GLN A 86 -16.28 1.81 -4.14
C GLN A 86 -16.70 1.08 -2.85
N GLY A 87 -17.76 1.57 -2.20
CA GLY A 87 -18.26 1.02 -0.93
C GLY A 87 -17.30 1.13 0.27
N THR A 88 -16.09 1.68 0.11
CA THR A 88 -15.08 1.73 1.18
C THR A 88 -15.55 2.58 2.38
N PRO A 89 -15.09 2.24 3.60
CA PRO A 89 -15.23 3.10 4.77
C PRO A 89 -14.64 4.50 4.56
N GLN A 90 -15.10 5.46 5.36
CA GLN A 90 -14.53 6.81 5.33
C GLN A 90 -13.07 6.76 5.80
N GLY A 91 -12.19 7.43 5.06
CA GLY A 91 -10.81 7.66 5.49
C GLY A 91 -10.74 8.75 6.55
N THR A 92 -9.60 8.87 7.22
CA THR A 92 -9.30 9.95 8.17
C THR A 92 -8.32 10.94 7.54
N LYS A 93 -8.43 12.23 7.86
CA LYS A 93 -7.33 13.18 7.64
C LYS A 93 -6.22 12.88 8.67
N PRO A 94 -4.93 13.03 8.33
CA PRO A 94 -3.85 12.98 9.32
C PRO A 94 -4.06 14.04 10.41
N ALA A 95 -3.83 13.67 11.67
CA ALA A 95 -4.14 14.48 12.85
C ALA A 95 -2.86 14.87 13.61
N GLY A 96 -1.90 15.45 12.88
CA GLY A 96 -0.55 15.76 13.38
C GLY A 96 0.32 14.51 13.61
N SER A 97 1.61 14.74 13.85
CA SER A 97 2.48 13.72 14.46
C SER A 97 2.45 13.89 15.97
N ARG A 98 2.23 12.80 16.71
CA ARG A 98 2.42 12.77 18.15
C ARG A 98 3.88 12.38 18.41
N ASN A 99 4.74 13.31 18.85
CA ASN A 99 6.17 13.09 19.14
C ASN A 99 6.43 11.65 19.59
N SER A 100 7.11 10.85 18.76
CA SER A 100 7.32 9.43 19.05
C SER A 100 8.11 9.28 20.35
N CYS A 101 7.90 8.17 21.06
CA CYS A 101 8.94 7.74 21.98
C CYS A 101 10.16 7.37 21.14
N TYR A 102 11.33 7.90 21.51
CA TYR A 102 12.64 7.69 20.85
C TYR A 102 13.17 6.23 20.89
N VAL A 103 12.25 5.27 21.09
CA VAL A 103 12.46 3.82 21.18
C VAL A 103 12.13 3.13 19.85
N ALA A 104 11.33 3.77 18.98
CA ALA A 104 11.16 3.33 17.60
C ALA A 104 12.30 3.88 16.73
N GLU A 105 12.85 3.03 15.87
CA GLU A 105 13.68 3.47 14.74
C GLU A 105 12.81 4.16 13.66
N LYS A 106 13.42 4.52 12.52
CA LYS A 106 12.87 5.49 11.54
C LYS A 106 11.41 5.26 11.12
N THR A 107 10.98 4.00 11.00
CA THR A 107 9.60 3.64 10.62
C THR A 107 8.75 3.34 11.86
N PRO A 108 7.58 3.99 12.04
CA PRO A 108 6.69 3.73 13.18
C PRO A 108 5.94 2.40 13.06
N LEU A 109 5.28 1.97 14.14
CA LEU A 109 4.37 0.80 14.18
C LEU A 109 3.40 0.84 12.99
N SER A 110 3.53 -0.12 12.07
CA SER A 110 2.94 -0.03 10.73
C SER A 110 2.15 -1.26 10.35
N VAL A 111 0.99 -1.05 9.72
CA VAL A 111 0.23 -2.07 8.98
C VAL A 111 0.77 -2.16 7.55
N LEU A 112 1.10 -3.36 7.10
CA LEU A 112 1.71 -3.60 5.79
C LEU A 112 0.61 -3.70 4.71
N VAL A 113 -0.05 -2.57 4.46
CA VAL A 113 -1.28 -2.42 3.66
C VAL A 113 -1.29 -1.09 2.87
N PRO A 114 -1.77 -1.06 1.60
CA PRO A 114 -1.73 0.12 0.75
C PRO A 114 -2.45 1.32 1.33
N LEU A 115 -1.82 2.49 1.24
CA LEU A 115 -2.36 3.78 1.65
C LEU A 115 -3.06 4.45 0.47
N THR A 116 -4.40 4.42 0.44
CA THR A 116 -5.17 5.15 -0.57
C THR A 116 -5.61 6.52 -0.05
N LYS A 117 -5.34 7.58 -0.83
CA LYS A 117 -5.80 8.94 -0.52
C LYS A 117 -7.09 9.27 -1.29
N LYS A 118 -7.83 10.29 -0.86
CA LYS A 118 -8.92 10.92 -1.61
C LYS A 118 -8.51 12.35 -1.93
N THR A 119 -9.16 12.97 -2.91
CA THR A 119 -9.00 14.39 -3.27
C THR A 119 -9.25 15.34 -2.09
N ASP A 120 -10.13 14.95 -1.15
CA ASP A 120 -10.41 15.67 0.10
C ASP A 120 -9.35 15.49 1.21
N GLY A 121 -8.21 14.85 0.90
CA GLY A 121 -7.12 14.55 1.84
C GLY A 121 -7.38 13.38 2.78
N ARG A 122 -8.50 12.65 2.67
CA ARG A 122 -8.78 11.50 3.57
C ARG A 122 -8.08 10.23 3.16
N GLU A 123 -7.13 9.83 3.99
CA GLU A 123 -6.34 8.62 3.85
C GLU A 123 -7.07 7.39 4.41
N LEU A 124 -6.88 6.24 3.76
CA LEU A 124 -7.42 4.95 4.16
C LEU A 124 -6.43 3.85 3.80
N ARG A 125 -5.93 3.13 4.82
CA ARG A 125 -5.22 1.86 4.64
C ARG A 125 -6.21 0.71 4.57
N TRP A 126 -6.24 -0.02 3.46
CA TRP A 126 -7.16 -1.14 3.26
C TRP A 126 -6.72 -2.12 2.17
N GLY A 127 -7.30 -3.31 2.19
CA GLY A 127 -7.14 -4.34 1.16
C GLY A 127 -8.32 -5.30 1.09
N LEU A 128 -8.26 -6.23 0.13
CA LEU A 128 -9.22 -7.32 -0.05
C LEU A 128 -8.60 -8.66 0.34
N THR A 129 -9.44 -9.59 0.83
CA THR A 129 -9.07 -11.01 1.07
C THR A 129 -10.13 -11.94 0.48
N THR A 130 -9.76 -13.19 0.15
CA THR A 130 -10.78 -14.25 -0.09
C THR A 130 -11.08 -15.08 1.16
N LYS A 131 -10.21 -15.01 2.19
CA LYS A 131 -10.22 -15.92 3.33
C LYS A 131 -11.31 -15.60 4.34
N ALA A 132 -11.87 -16.67 4.89
CA ALA A 132 -12.75 -16.63 6.05
C ALA A 132 -12.01 -16.11 7.29
N ASN A 133 -10.75 -16.54 7.46
CA ASN A 133 -9.89 -16.29 8.60
C ASN A 133 -8.53 -15.81 8.04
N PRO A 134 -8.38 -14.52 7.66
CA PRO A 134 -7.16 -13.98 7.04
C PRO A 134 -6.00 -13.78 8.04
N THR A 135 -4.81 -13.52 7.50
CA THR A 135 -3.62 -13.07 8.24
C THR A 135 -3.37 -11.60 7.99
N PHE A 136 -3.05 -10.86 9.06
CA PHE A 136 -2.73 -9.44 9.04
C PHE A 136 -1.26 -9.21 9.35
N TRP A 137 -0.58 -8.44 8.51
CA TRP A 137 0.86 -8.20 8.59
C TRP A 137 1.17 -6.81 9.17
N PHE A 138 2.13 -6.77 10.09
CA PHE A 138 2.58 -5.55 10.76
C PHE A 138 4.11 -5.52 10.86
N TYR A 139 4.67 -4.32 10.96
CA TYR A 139 6.04 -4.08 11.42
C TYR A 139 6.03 -3.45 12.80
N VAL A 140 6.86 -3.98 13.69
CA VAL A 140 7.03 -3.57 15.09
C VAL A 140 8.43 -2.99 15.27
N PRO A 141 8.60 -1.68 15.45
CA PRO A 141 9.92 -1.04 15.57
C PRO A 141 10.51 -1.04 16.98
N TYR A 142 9.77 -1.56 17.98
CA TYR A 142 10.17 -1.48 19.38
C TYR A 142 10.94 -2.73 19.81
N LYS A 143 11.97 -2.54 20.63
CA LYS A 143 12.64 -3.64 21.34
C LYS A 143 11.67 -4.32 22.30
N LEU A 144 11.71 -5.65 22.39
CA LEU A 144 10.77 -6.43 23.19
C LEU A 144 10.68 -5.96 24.65
N SER A 145 11.82 -5.58 25.25
CA SER A 145 11.92 -5.05 26.61
C SER A 145 11.24 -3.69 26.83
N SER A 146 10.74 -3.04 25.78
CA SER A 146 9.96 -1.79 25.85
C SER A 146 8.46 -1.99 25.58
N ILE A 147 7.99 -3.22 25.40
CA ILE A 147 6.57 -3.54 25.12
C ILE A 147 5.98 -4.22 26.35
N SER A 148 5.19 -3.50 27.14
CA SER A 148 4.55 -4.04 28.35
C SER A 148 3.25 -4.80 28.04
N ASN A 149 2.60 -4.50 26.92
CA ASN A 149 1.41 -5.22 26.44
C ASN A 149 1.24 -5.05 24.92
N ALA A 150 0.75 -6.09 24.24
CA ALA A 150 0.37 -6.05 22.83
C ALA A 150 -0.96 -6.79 22.61
N LYS A 151 -1.90 -6.17 21.87
CA LYS A 151 -3.26 -6.72 21.69
C LYS A 151 -3.82 -6.47 20.30
N PHE A 152 -4.23 -7.54 19.63
CA PHE A 152 -4.95 -7.49 18.36
C PHE A 152 -6.46 -7.40 18.60
N SER A 153 -7.15 -6.50 17.90
CA SER A 153 -8.59 -6.26 18.03
C SER A 153 -9.23 -6.14 16.65
N LEU A 154 -10.27 -6.94 16.40
CA LEU A 154 -11.02 -6.97 15.14
C LEU A 154 -12.46 -6.50 15.37
N ARG A 155 -12.94 -5.62 14.50
CA ARG A 155 -14.21 -4.91 14.66
C ARG A 155 -15.03 -4.93 13.38
N SER A 156 -16.35 -4.95 13.54
CA SER A 156 -17.30 -4.73 12.44
C SER A 156 -17.21 -3.30 11.88
N ARG A 157 -17.87 -3.06 10.74
CA ARG A 157 -18.03 -1.71 10.15
C ARG A 157 -18.60 -0.67 11.12
N GLN A 158 -19.38 -1.11 12.11
CA GLN A 158 -19.99 -0.29 13.16
C GLN A 158 -19.09 -0.12 14.39
N ASN A 159 -17.80 -0.43 14.31
CA ASN A 159 -16.81 -0.36 15.40
C ASN A 159 -17.11 -1.26 16.63
N LYS A 160 -18.13 -2.14 16.57
CA LYS A 160 -18.30 -3.22 17.56
C LYS A 160 -17.17 -4.25 17.41
N THR A 161 -16.41 -4.48 18.48
CA THR A 161 -15.44 -5.58 18.56
C THR A 161 -16.14 -6.92 18.39
N ILE A 162 -15.56 -7.79 17.55
CA ILE A 162 -16.05 -9.14 17.25
C ILE A 162 -15.03 -10.23 17.61
N TYR A 163 -13.76 -9.87 17.77
CA TYR A 163 -12.68 -10.74 18.24
C TYR A 163 -11.55 -9.88 18.79
N GLU A 164 -10.87 -10.35 19.84
CA GLU A 164 -9.75 -9.66 20.47
C GLU A 164 -8.82 -10.68 21.13
N LYS A 165 -7.49 -10.55 20.95
CA LYS A 165 -6.47 -11.50 21.45
C LYS A 165 -5.21 -10.75 21.89
N ASN A 166 -4.67 -11.12 23.06
CA ASN A 166 -3.36 -10.66 23.51
C ASN A 166 -2.25 -11.37 22.72
N ILE A 167 -1.23 -10.63 22.32
CA ILE A 167 -0.18 -11.09 21.40
C ILE A 167 1.12 -11.28 22.19
N GLN A 168 1.60 -12.53 22.23
CA GLN A 168 2.82 -12.90 22.95
C GLN A 168 4.03 -12.73 22.02
N LEU A 169 4.71 -11.58 22.11
CA LEU A 169 5.89 -11.31 21.30
C LEU A 169 7.11 -12.03 21.88
N THR A 170 7.85 -12.72 21.01
CA THR A 170 9.01 -13.57 21.36
C THR A 170 10.35 -12.88 21.08
N ASN A 171 10.39 -11.98 20.09
CA ASN A 171 11.54 -11.16 19.71
C ASN A 171 11.05 -9.97 18.88
N THR A 172 11.53 -8.75 19.12
CA THR A 172 11.29 -7.55 18.28
C THR A 172 12.46 -6.55 18.45
N PRO A 173 12.79 -5.69 17.46
CA PRO A 173 12.02 -5.32 16.25
C PRO A 173 11.82 -6.43 15.21
N GLY A 174 10.85 -6.25 14.31
CA GLY A 174 10.64 -7.13 13.16
C GLY A 174 9.22 -7.12 12.58
N ILE A 175 8.98 -8.01 11.62
CA ILE A 175 7.69 -8.23 10.95
C ILE A 175 6.92 -9.35 11.66
N ILE A 176 5.65 -9.11 11.99
CA ILE A 176 4.73 -10.11 12.55
C ILE A 176 3.53 -10.38 11.63
N GLY A 177 3.08 -11.63 11.60
CA GLY A 177 1.84 -12.05 10.95
C GLY A 177 0.84 -12.58 11.97
N ILE A 178 -0.33 -11.95 12.09
CA ILE A 178 -1.39 -12.35 13.02
C ILE A 178 -2.54 -12.96 12.23
N SER A 179 -2.72 -14.28 12.34
CA SER A 179 -3.84 -15.01 11.73
C SER A 179 -5.08 -14.99 12.63
N LEU A 180 -6.26 -14.91 12.02
CA LEU A 180 -7.49 -15.28 12.73
C LEU A 180 -7.54 -16.79 12.95
N GLU A 181 -7.94 -17.20 14.15
CA GLU A 181 -8.05 -18.60 14.56
C GLU A 181 -9.25 -19.27 13.85
N ALA A 182 -9.18 -20.57 13.58
CA ALA A 182 -10.06 -21.25 12.62
C ALA A 182 -11.46 -21.60 13.18
N ASP A 183 -11.60 -21.58 14.50
CA ASP A 183 -12.82 -21.72 15.29
C ASP A 183 -13.63 -20.41 15.39
N LEU A 184 -13.00 -19.27 15.12
CA LEU A 184 -13.68 -17.97 15.07
C LEU A 184 -14.69 -17.93 13.92
N THR A 185 -15.84 -17.27 14.17
CA THR A 185 -16.88 -17.04 13.17
C THR A 185 -16.29 -16.41 11.90
N PRO A 186 -16.40 -17.07 10.73
CA PRO A 186 -15.86 -16.57 9.47
C PRO A 186 -16.24 -15.14 9.13
N LEU A 187 -15.30 -14.37 8.58
CA LEU A 187 -15.62 -13.08 7.97
C LEU A 187 -16.62 -13.29 6.83
N LYS A 188 -17.68 -12.48 6.82
CA LYS A 188 -18.75 -12.56 5.83
C LYS A 188 -18.28 -11.96 4.50
N VAL A 189 -18.58 -12.65 3.42
CA VAL A 189 -18.35 -12.15 2.06
C VAL A 189 -19.18 -10.88 1.85
N GLY A 190 -18.56 -9.87 1.24
CA GLY A 190 -19.15 -8.54 1.04
C GLY A 190 -18.91 -7.56 2.19
N GLU A 191 -18.60 -8.04 3.39
CA GLU A 191 -18.54 -7.20 4.60
C GLU A 191 -17.18 -6.57 4.88
N TRP A 192 -17.23 -5.39 5.51
CA TRP A 192 -16.07 -4.61 5.93
C TRP A 192 -15.79 -4.76 7.42
N TYR A 193 -14.51 -4.99 7.74
CA TYR A 193 -14.01 -5.11 9.10
C TYR A 193 -12.79 -4.22 9.29
N GLN A 194 -12.67 -3.59 10.46
CA GLN A 194 -11.49 -2.82 10.84
C GLN A 194 -10.69 -3.61 11.88
N TYR A 195 -9.38 -3.74 11.67
CA TYR A 195 -8.50 -4.37 12.64
C TYR A 195 -7.47 -3.38 13.16
N TYR A 196 -7.02 -3.65 14.38
CA TYR A 196 -6.07 -2.87 15.15
C TYR A 196 -5.04 -3.80 15.78
N LEU A 197 -3.78 -3.37 15.82
CA LEU A 197 -2.79 -3.83 16.78
C LEU A 197 -2.49 -2.67 17.70
N PHE A 198 -2.85 -2.81 18.97
CA PHE A 198 -2.51 -1.89 20.04
C PHE A 198 -1.25 -2.38 20.76
N MET A 199 -0.39 -1.46 21.17
CA MET A 199 0.73 -1.72 22.06
C MET A 199 0.80 -0.66 23.16
N ASP A 200 1.11 -1.09 24.37
CA ASP A 200 1.52 -0.22 25.46
C ASP A 200 3.06 -0.25 25.51
N ILE A 201 3.68 0.90 25.25
CA ILE A 201 5.13 1.06 25.04
C ILE A 201 5.74 1.86 26.18
N ASP A 202 6.72 1.29 26.87
CA ASP A 202 7.31 1.87 28.07
C ASP A 202 8.48 2.79 27.71
N CYS A 203 8.27 4.11 27.86
CA CYS A 203 9.18 5.12 27.36
C CYS A 203 10.16 5.61 28.44
N SER A 204 11.45 5.30 28.26
CA SER A 204 12.52 5.53 29.24
C SER A 204 12.61 6.97 29.77
N TYR A 205 12.40 7.97 28.91
CA TYR A 205 12.56 9.40 29.24
C TYR A 205 11.56 9.92 30.29
N ASN A 206 10.39 9.30 30.47
CA ASN A 206 9.34 9.82 31.36
C ASN A 206 8.68 8.77 32.27
N ARG A 207 9.11 7.50 32.22
CA ARG A 207 8.52 6.36 32.97
C ARG A 207 7.01 6.18 32.79
N LYS A 208 6.43 6.71 31.70
CA LYS A 208 4.99 6.58 31.39
C LYS A 208 4.82 5.70 30.17
N SER A 209 4.07 4.61 30.32
CA SER A 209 3.67 3.78 29.19
C SER A 209 2.76 4.55 28.24
N ARG A 210 3.00 4.43 26.94
CA ARG A 210 2.29 5.13 25.87
C ARG A 210 1.58 4.16 24.95
N LYS A 211 0.30 4.44 24.70
CA LYS A 211 -0.54 3.63 23.82
C LYS A 211 -0.28 4.00 22.36
N GLU A 212 0.34 3.08 21.63
CA GLU A 212 0.55 3.14 20.18
C GLU A 212 -0.38 2.16 19.46
N PHE A 213 -0.72 2.42 18.20
CA PHE A 213 -1.50 1.48 17.41
C PHE A 213 -1.32 1.63 15.90
N ALA A 214 -1.38 0.50 15.20
CA ALA A 214 -1.54 0.44 13.75
C ALA A 214 -2.91 -0.18 13.40
N ARG A 215 -3.57 0.33 12.35
CA ARG A 215 -4.91 -0.11 11.94
C ARG A 215 -5.12 -0.06 10.43
N ALA A 216 -5.91 -1.00 9.91
CA ALA A 216 -6.37 -0.98 8.51
C ALA A 216 -7.75 -1.63 8.38
N TRP A 217 -8.33 -1.54 7.18
CA TRP A 217 -9.58 -2.19 6.84
C TRP A 217 -9.37 -3.41 5.93
N VAL A 218 -10.19 -4.43 6.15
CA VAL A 218 -10.29 -5.61 5.28
C VAL A 218 -11.74 -5.77 4.82
N LYS A 219 -11.91 -6.14 3.56
CA LYS A 219 -13.16 -6.69 3.04
C LYS A 219 -12.91 -8.11 2.57
N ARG A 220 -13.79 -9.05 2.92
CA ARG A 220 -13.77 -10.39 2.31
C ARG A 220 -14.58 -10.35 1.02
N GLU A 221 -13.97 -10.73 -0.10
CA GLU A 221 -14.66 -10.91 -1.37
C GLU A 221 -14.94 -12.39 -1.64
N ALA A 222 -15.92 -12.66 -2.50
CA ALA A 222 -16.09 -13.97 -3.10
C ALA A 222 -14.94 -14.24 -4.07
N ILE A 223 -14.38 -15.44 -4.00
CA ILE A 223 -13.66 -16.02 -5.14
C ILE A 223 -14.65 -16.85 -5.95
N ALA A 224 -14.61 -16.75 -7.29
CA ALA A 224 -15.51 -17.51 -8.13
C ALA A 224 -15.22 -19.02 -8.04
N SER A 225 -16.29 -19.82 -8.03
CA SER A 225 -16.24 -21.28 -7.90
C SER A 225 -15.33 -21.91 -8.98
N GLY A 226 -14.43 -22.80 -8.56
CA GLY A 226 -13.43 -23.44 -9.41
C GLY A 226 -12.01 -22.89 -9.21
N PHE A 227 -11.83 -21.58 -9.04
CA PHE A 227 -10.49 -20.99 -8.86
C PHE A 227 -9.79 -21.46 -7.58
N GLU A 228 -10.52 -21.78 -6.49
CA GLU A 228 -9.89 -22.31 -5.28
C GLU A 228 -9.11 -23.61 -5.51
N GLN A 229 -9.65 -24.53 -6.33
CA GLN A 229 -8.98 -25.79 -6.63
C GLN A 229 -7.75 -25.57 -7.52
N GLN A 230 -7.84 -24.64 -8.47
CA GLN A 230 -6.70 -24.24 -9.30
C GLN A 230 -5.59 -23.59 -8.45
N LEU A 231 -5.93 -22.64 -7.58
CA LEU A 231 -4.98 -21.96 -6.69
C LEU A 231 -4.28 -22.90 -5.71
N LYS A 232 -4.96 -23.96 -5.24
CA LYS A 232 -4.33 -25.02 -4.41
C LYS A 232 -3.20 -25.76 -5.15
N ARG A 233 -3.28 -25.88 -6.49
CA ARG A 233 -2.27 -26.53 -7.35
C ARG A 233 -1.11 -25.60 -7.76
N LEU A 234 -1.29 -24.29 -7.67
CA LEU A 234 -0.25 -23.31 -8.03
C LEU A 234 0.87 -23.21 -6.98
N SER A 235 2.07 -22.85 -7.40
CA SER A 235 3.16 -22.47 -6.49
C SER A 235 2.82 -21.21 -5.69
N LEU A 236 3.52 -20.95 -4.59
CA LEU A 236 3.28 -19.77 -3.74
C LEU A 236 3.47 -18.46 -4.52
N ARG A 237 4.54 -18.34 -5.32
CA ARG A 237 4.76 -17.20 -6.24
C ARG A 237 3.61 -17.04 -7.24
N GLN A 238 3.14 -18.13 -7.84
CA GLN A 238 2.02 -18.10 -8.80
C GLN A 238 0.70 -17.66 -8.12
N ARG A 239 0.40 -18.14 -6.91
CA ARG A 239 -0.75 -17.70 -6.10
C ARG A 239 -0.67 -16.22 -5.77
N GLY A 240 0.48 -15.76 -5.26
CA GLY A 240 0.69 -14.36 -4.90
C GLY A 240 0.52 -13.43 -6.11
N LEU A 241 1.08 -13.79 -7.26
CA LEU A 241 0.90 -13.04 -8.51
C LEU A 241 -0.54 -13.06 -9.03
N PHE A 242 -1.29 -14.14 -8.84
CA PHE A 242 -2.74 -14.16 -9.15
C PHE A 242 -3.51 -13.21 -8.23
N TYR A 243 -3.29 -13.29 -6.91
CA TYR A 243 -3.97 -12.43 -5.94
C TYR A 243 -3.63 -10.95 -6.18
N ALA A 244 -2.37 -10.62 -6.45
CA ALA A 244 -1.92 -9.25 -6.71
C ALA A 244 -2.55 -8.65 -7.98
N LYS A 245 -2.58 -9.41 -9.09
CA LYS A 245 -3.27 -9.00 -10.34
C LYS A 245 -4.78 -8.79 -10.17
N ASN A 246 -5.39 -9.44 -9.18
CA ASN A 246 -6.81 -9.30 -8.85
C ASN A 246 -7.08 -8.34 -7.67
N GLY A 247 -6.06 -7.68 -7.12
CA GLY A 247 -6.22 -6.70 -6.03
C GLY A 247 -6.47 -7.30 -4.64
N ILE A 248 -6.24 -8.59 -4.47
CA ILE A 248 -6.43 -9.34 -3.21
C ILE A 248 -5.14 -9.24 -2.38
N TRP A 249 -4.97 -8.10 -1.70
CA TRP A 249 -3.73 -7.77 -0.98
C TRP A 249 -3.31 -8.80 0.09
N TYR A 250 -4.21 -9.17 1.00
CA TYR A 250 -3.83 -9.98 2.16
C TYR A 250 -3.39 -11.39 1.76
N ASP A 251 -4.12 -12.02 0.84
CA ASP A 251 -3.80 -13.34 0.30
C ASP A 251 -2.49 -13.33 -0.52
N ALA A 252 -2.18 -12.22 -1.19
CA ALA A 252 -0.89 -12.03 -1.87
C ALA A 252 0.27 -11.95 -0.86
N MET A 253 0.16 -11.11 0.18
CA MET A 253 1.18 -10.98 1.23
C MET A 253 1.46 -12.31 1.93
N VAL A 254 0.42 -13.08 2.28
CA VAL A 254 0.57 -14.43 2.85
C VAL A 254 1.27 -15.38 1.88
N ALA A 255 0.90 -15.36 0.60
CA ALA A 255 1.52 -16.24 -0.40
C ALA A 255 3.01 -15.92 -0.62
N PHE A 256 3.41 -14.65 -0.59
CA PHE A 256 4.81 -14.25 -0.76
C PHE A 256 5.64 -14.42 0.52
N ALA A 257 5.11 -14.10 1.71
CA ALA A 257 5.79 -14.35 2.98
C ALA A 257 6.08 -15.85 3.22
N GLY A 258 5.19 -16.74 2.75
CA GLY A 258 5.39 -18.19 2.84
C GLY A 258 6.44 -18.78 1.89
N ILE A 259 7.02 -17.99 0.97
CA ILE A 259 8.08 -18.49 0.07
C ILE A 259 9.35 -18.70 0.91
N LYS A 260 9.82 -19.95 0.99
CA LYS A 260 11.12 -20.27 1.56
C LYS A 260 12.22 -19.83 0.60
N HIS A 261 12.88 -18.73 0.94
CA HIS A 261 14.19 -18.40 0.40
C HIS A 261 15.26 -19.04 1.31
N GLY A 262 16.44 -19.36 0.75
CA GLY A 262 17.59 -19.84 1.51
C GLY A 262 18.33 -18.67 2.18
N THR A 263 19.59 -18.48 1.83
CA THR A 263 20.37 -17.27 2.17
C THR A 263 19.97 -16.03 1.35
N GLY A 264 18.94 -16.12 0.51
CA GLY A 264 18.52 -15.07 -0.42
C GLY A 264 17.36 -14.21 0.11
N LYS A 265 17.26 -12.97 -0.39
CA LYS A 265 16.19 -12.02 -0.07
C LYS A 265 14.84 -12.47 -0.67
N ASN A 266 13.73 -12.19 0.03
CA ASN A 266 12.38 -12.43 -0.50
C ASN A 266 11.97 -11.32 -1.47
N ILE A 267 12.26 -11.51 -2.76
CA ILE A 267 12.09 -10.49 -3.80
C ILE A 267 10.63 -10.03 -3.91
N GLU A 268 9.67 -10.96 -3.93
CA GLU A 268 8.25 -10.62 -4.03
C GLU A 268 7.72 -9.86 -2.81
N TRP A 269 8.16 -10.22 -1.59
CA TRP A 269 7.83 -9.48 -0.38
C TRP A 269 8.39 -8.05 -0.43
N ASN A 270 9.66 -7.90 -0.83
CA ASN A 270 10.29 -6.59 -0.98
C ASN A 270 9.51 -5.71 -1.97
N GLN A 271 9.15 -6.25 -3.14
CA GLN A 271 8.40 -5.54 -4.18
C GLN A 271 6.98 -5.17 -3.72
N MET A 272 6.32 -6.00 -2.90
CA MET A 272 5.03 -5.62 -2.29
C MET A 272 5.19 -4.44 -1.32
N LEU A 273 6.27 -4.39 -0.53
CA LEU A 273 6.48 -3.27 0.39
C LEU A 273 6.92 -1.97 -0.31
N GLU A 274 7.73 -2.07 -1.36
CA GLU A 274 8.08 -0.98 -2.28
C GLU A 274 6.83 -0.32 -2.90
N LEU A 275 5.85 -1.12 -3.33
CA LEU A 275 4.57 -0.63 -3.87
C LEU A 275 3.72 0.19 -2.87
N ILE A 276 4.06 0.17 -1.56
CA ILE A 276 3.34 0.92 -0.52
C ILE A 276 4.23 1.87 0.27
N GLY A 277 5.46 2.13 -0.19
CA GLY A 277 6.42 3.05 0.44
C GLY A 277 6.95 2.54 1.78
N LEU A 278 7.22 1.23 1.88
CA LEU A 278 7.75 0.55 3.07
C LEU A 278 8.98 -0.32 2.73
N GLU A 279 9.71 0.02 1.67
CA GLU A 279 10.92 -0.68 1.21
C GLU A 279 12.04 -0.71 2.27
N GLU A 280 12.15 0.31 3.14
CA GLU A 280 13.15 0.33 4.22
C GLU A 280 13.04 -0.89 5.14
N ILE A 281 11.82 -1.26 5.54
CA ILE A 281 11.54 -2.38 6.45
C ILE A 281 11.44 -3.72 5.73
N SER A 282 11.73 -3.79 4.42
CA SER A 282 11.60 -5.03 3.65
C SER A 282 12.59 -6.14 4.04
N GLN A 283 13.69 -5.77 4.72
CA GLN A 283 14.75 -6.68 5.14
C GLN A 283 14.65 -7.08 6.62
N GLU A 284 13.62 -6.60 7.32
CA GLU A 284 13.37 -6.88 8.74
C GLU A 284 13.04 -8.37 8.96
N PRO A 285 13.43 -8.95 10.11
CA PRO A 285 13.22 -10.37 10.37
C PRO A 285 11.72 -10.69 10.53
N PHE A 286 11.29 -11.82 9.97
CA PHE A 286 9.99 -12.40 10.29
C PHE A 286 10.06 -13.04 11.69
N ILE A 287 9.15 -12.62 12.57
CA ILE A 287 9.07 -13.06 13.97
C ILE A 287 7.93 -14.07 14.12
N ASN A 288 8.21 -15.26 14.67
CA ASN A 288 7.15 -16.18 15.09
C ASN A 288 6.71 -15.90 16.54
N CYS A 289 5.53 -15.31 16.67
CA CYS A 289 4.91 -14.85 17.93
C CYS A 289 3.43 -15.25 18.08
N CYS A 290 2.76 -15.52 16.97
CA CYS A 290 1.38 -15.08 16.80
C CYS A 290 0.45 -16.18 16.28
N GLU A 291 0.97 -17.39 16.10
CA GLU A 291 0.19 -18.58 15.77
C GLU A 291 -0.79 -18.93 16.91
N SER A 292 -1.91 -19.58 16.57
CA SER A 292 -2.76 -20.21 17.56
C SER A 292 -2.04 -21.46 18.08
N SER A 293 -1.67 -21.47 19.36
CA SER A 293 -1.11 -22.66 19.98
C SER A 293 -2.19 -23.74 20.04
N LEU A 294 -2.17 -24.66 19.06
CA LEU A 294 -2.92 -25.90 19.15
C LEU A 294 -2.53 -26.56 20.47
N VAL A 295 -3.48 -26.61 21.40
CA VAL A 295 -3.26 -27.14 22.74
C VAL A 295 -2.74 -28.57 22.57
N LYS A 296 -1.48 -28.79 22.98
CA LYS A 296 -0.95 -30.14 23.19
C LYS A 296 -1.78 -30.76 24.30
N LYS A 297 -2.91 -31.41 23.93
CA LYS A 297 -3.63 -32.30 24.82
C LYS A 297 -2.63 -33.35 25.28
N LYS A 298 -2.15 -33.18 26.51
CA LYS A 298 -1.13 -34.02 27.11
C LYS A 298 -1.79 -35.36 27.40
N THR A 299 -1.69 -36.29 26.45
CA THR A 299 -2.15 -37.66 26.61
C THR A 299 -1.45 -38.24 27.82
N ARG A 300 -2.19 -38.44 28.91
CA ARG A 300 -1.80 -39.35 29.98
C ARG A 300 -2.14 -40.75 29.49
N SER A 301 -1.13 -41.44 28.99
CA SER A 301 -0.95 -42.86 29.28
C SER A 301 -0.40 -43.01 30.68
#